data_AF-A0A3N5UP20-F1
#
_entry.id   AF-A0A3N5UP20-F1
#
_cell.length_a   1.000
_cell.length_b   1.000
_cell.length_c   1.000
_cell.angle_alpha   90.00
_cell.angle_beta   90.00
_cell.angle_gamma   90.00
#
_symmetry.space_group_name_H-M   'P 1'
#
loop_
_entity.id
_entity.type
_entity.pdbx_description
1 polymer ?
#
loop_
_entity_poly.entity_id
_entity_poly.type
_entity_poly.pdbx_seq_one_letter_code
_entity_poly.pdbx_strand_id
1 'polypeptide(L)'
;HKNEEAIFEKLGYIDIQHLANRITAEVLWGIGLMDTICPPSSQFAAFNKIKTQKSMEIYPDYGHEVLPGFTDKSFKFMMKL
;
A
#
# COMPACT_ATOMS: atom_id res chain seq x y z
N HIS A 1 -24.72 7.47 -12.10
CA HIS A 1 -24.23 8.55 -11.23
C HIS A 1 -25.19 8.99 -10.12
N LYS A 2 -26.54 8.78 -10.16
CA LYS A 2 -27.46 9.28 -9.10
C LYS A 2 -27.10 8.91 -7.64
N ASN A 3 -26.48 7.75 -7.42
CA ASN A 3 -26.11 7.26 -6.08
C ASN A 3 -24.58 7.14 -5.90
N GLU A 4 -23.80 7.76 -6.78
CA GLU A 4 -22.35 7.57 -6.79
C GLU A 4 -21.69 7.99 -5.48
N GLU A 5 -22.01 9.17 -4.96
CA GLU A 5 -21.48 9.66 -3.68
C GLU A 5 -21.79 8.71 -2.53
N ALA A 6 -23.05 8.29 -2.39
CA ALA A 6 -23.46 7.36 -1.33
C ALA A 6 -22.78 5.98 -1.45
N ILE A 7 -22.51 5.51 -2.67
CA ILE A 7 -21.77 4.26 -2.91
C ILE A 7 -20.30 4.43 -2.49
N PHE A 8 -19.63 5.50 -2.93
CA PHE A 8 -18.23 5.75 -2.56
C PHE A 8 -18.04 6.04 -1.07
N GLU A 9 -18.97 6.75 -0.44
CA GLU A 9 -19.00 6.93 1.01
C GLU A 9 -19.09 5.58 1.72
N LYS A 10 -19.97 4.69 1.23
CA LYS A 10 -20.12 3.34 1.80
C LYS A 10 -18.86 2.48 1.61
N LEU A 11 -18.18 2.59 0.46
CA LEU A 11 -16.89 1.94 0.22
C LEU A 11 -15.80 2.50 1.15
N GLY A 12 -15.88 3.78 1.53
CA GLY A 12 -14.95 4.40 2.47
C GLY A 12 -14.85 3.70 3.82
N TYR A 13 -15.92 3.05 4.30
CA TYR A 13 -15.87 2.28 5.56
C TYR A 13 -14.94 1.06 5.51
N ILE A 14 -14.70 0.51 4.32
CA ILE A 14 -13.84 -0.67 4.11
C ILE A 14 -12.54 -0.33 3.38
N ASP A 15 -12.31 0.94 3.03
CA ASP A 15 -11.08 1.38 2.40
C ASP A 15 -9.94 1.43 3.43
N ILE A 16 -8.87 0.70 3.14
CA ILE A 16 -7.69 0.58 3.99
C ILE A 16 -7.01 1.94 4.25
N GLN A 17 -7.16 2.94 3.37
CA GLN A 17 -6.59 4.27 3.62
C GLN A 17 -7.20 4.94 4.86
N HIS A 18 -8.46 4.65 5.20
CA HIS A 18 -9.13 5.19 6.39
C HIS A 18 -8.80 4.41 7.67
N LEU A 19 -8.17 3.24 7.52
CA LEU A 19 -7.72 2.38 8.61
C LEU A 19 -6.20 2.47 8.84
N ALA A 20 -5.44 2.96 7.86
CA ALA A 20 -3.98 3.01 7.87
C ALA A 20 -3.38 3.75 9.08
N ASN A 21 -4.08 4.74 9.63
CA ASN A 21 -3.65 5.47 10.82
C ASN A 21 -3.69 4.62 12.11
N ARG A 22 -4.35 3.46 12.10
CA ARG A 22 -4.45 2.52 13.23
C ARG A 22 -3.31 1.51 13.28
N ILE A 23 -2.49 1.44 12.23
CA ILE A 23 -1.34 0.53 12.18
C ILE A 23 -0.35 0.93 13.28
N THR A 24 0.04 -0.05 14.11
CA THR A 24 1.02 0.11 15.19
C THR A 24 2.34 -0.65 14.92
N ALA A 25 2.37 -1.51 13.92
CA ALA A 25 3.56 -2.25 13.51
C ALA A 25 4.49 -1.41 12.63
N GLU A 26 5.78 -1.79 12.56
CA GLU A 26 6.67 -1.32 11.50
C GLU A 26 6.21 -1.89 10.15
N VAL A 27 6.29 -1.10 9.08
CA VAL A 27 5.81 -1.47 7.74
C VAL A 27 6.92 -1.42 6.70
N LEU A 28 7.11 -2.52 5.97
CA LEU A 28 7.87 -2.56 4.72
C LEU A 28 6.88 -2.70 3.54
N TRP A 29 6.93 -1.78 2.58
CA TRP A 29 6.02 -1.74 1.43
C TRP A 29 6.77 -1.84 0.10
N GLY A 30 6.35 -2.71 -0.81
CA GLY A 30 6.89 -2.79 -2.18
C GLY A 30 5.91 -2.17 -3.17
N ILE A 31 6.40 -1.34 -4.09
CA ILE A 31 5.54 -0.66 -5.09
C ILE A 31 6.16 -0.68 -6.48
N GLY A 32 5.36 -1.07 -7.48
CA GLY A 32 5.68 -0.91 -8.90
C GLY A 32 5.06 0.37 -9.45
N LEU A 33 5.84 1.28 -10.05
CA LEU A 33 5.30 2.56 -10.54
C LEU A 33 4.50 2.43 -11.85
N MET A 34 4.62 1.31 -12.55
CA MET A 34 3.86 1.00 -13.77
C MET A 34 2.64 0.10 -13.48
N ASP A 35 2.29 -0.15 -12.21
CA ASP A 35 1.14 -0.99 -11.84
C ASP A 35 -0.18 -0.26 -12.17
N THR A 36 -0.95 -0.81 -13.11
CA THR A 36 -2.27 -0.31 -13.51
C THR A 36 -3.43 -1.05 -12.84
N ILE A 37 -3.16 -2.16 -12.13
CA ILE A 37 -4.15 -2.95 -11.38
C ILE A 37 -4.32 -2.37 -9.97
N CYS A 38 -3.20 -2.07 -9.32
CA CYS A 38 -3.14 -1.39 -8.03
C CYS A 38 -2.36 -0.07 -8.20
N PRO A 39 -2.98 1.00 -8.74
CA PRO A 39 -2.27 2.23 -9.09
C PRO A 39 -1.41 2.80 -7.95
N PRO A 40 -0.20 3.32 -8.23
CA PRO A 40 0.66 3.87 -7.18
C PRO A 40 -0.03 4.94 -6.33
N SER A 41 -0.90 5.75 -6.94
CA SER A 41 -1.68 6.77 -6.24
C SER A 41 -2.57 6.20 -5.12
N SER A 42 -3.24 5.07 -5.33
CA SER A 42 -4.08 4.44 -4.30
C SER A 42 -3.24 3.83 -3.19
N GLN A 43 -2.10 3.23 -3.54
CA GLN A 43 -1.14 2.71 -2.55
C GLN A 43 -0.56 3.84 -1.69
N PHE A 44 -0.15 4.95 -2.30
CA PHE A 44 0.33 6.14 -1.58
C PHE A 44 -0.76 6.77 -0.70
N ALA A 45 -2.04 6.73 -1.10
CA ALA A 45 -3.14 7.23 -0.27
C ALA A 45 -3.23 6.51 1.08
N ALA A 46 -2.96 5.20 1.11
CA ALA A 46 -2.86 4.42 2.34
C ALA A 46 -1.51 4.63 3.05
N PHE A 47 -0.40 4.43 2.33
CA PHE A 47 0.96 4.52 2.89
C PHE A 47 1.22 5.85 3.58
N ASN A 48 0.78 6.97 3.00
CA ASN A 48 0.99 8.32 3.56
C ASN A 48 0.30 8.52 4.91
N LYS A 49 -0.80 7.81 5.18
CA LYS A 49 -1.57 7.91 6.43
C LYS A 49 -1.06 7.01 7.56
N ILE A 50 -0.12 6.10 7.28
CA ILE A 50 0.56 5.29 8.29
C ILE A 50 1.45 6.19 9.15
N LYS A 51 1.38 6.06 10.48
CA LYS A 51 2.08 6.93 11.44
C LYS A 51 3.32 6.29 12.10
N THR A 52 3.47 4.98 11.99
CA THR A 52 4.60 4.24 12.55
C THR A 52 5.82 4.24 11.62
N GLN A 53 6.89 3.61 12.08
CA GLN A 53 8.07 3.37 11.26
C GLN A 53 7.64 2.64 9.97
N LYS A 54 7.98 3.23 8.82
CA LYS A 54 7.61 2.69 7.51
C LYS A 54 8.71 2.93 6.49
N SER A 55 8.91 1.98 5.60
CA SER A 55 9.82 2.08 4.46
C SER A 55 9.15 1.57 3.19
N MET A 56 9.57 2.10 2.04
CA MET A 56 9.01 1.74 0.75
C MET A 56 10.13 1.44 -0.25
N GLU A 57 10.03 0.29 -0.90
CA GLU A 57 10.89 -0.15 -1.99
C GLU A 57 10.19 0.16 -3.31
N ILE A 58 10.77 1.09 -4.07
CA ILE A 58 10.19 1.60 -5.31
C ILE A 58 10.82 0.88 -6.50
N TYR A 59 9.98 0.33 -7.36
CA TYR A 59 10.35 -0.37 -8.59
C TYR A 59 9.78 0.42 -9.79
N PRO A 60 10.55 1.32 -10.42
CA PRO A 60 10.03 2.26 -11.42
C PRO A 60 9.43 1.60 -12.64
N ASP A 61 10.03 0.51 -13.11
CA ASP A 61 9.68 -0.12 -14.38
C ASP A 61 8.72 -1.32 -14.23
N TYR A 62 8.24 -1.59 -13.01
CA TYR A 62 7.46 -2.79 -12.69
C TYR A 62 5.97 -2.48 -12.53
N GLY A 63 5.14 -3.43 -12.98
CA GLY A 63 3.69 -3.40 -12.85
C GLY A 63 3.15 -4.31 -11.74
N HIS A 64 2.03 -4.96 -12.03
CA HIS A 64 1.39 -5.94 -11.14
C HIS A 64 2.04 -7.33 -11.28
N GLU A 65 3.28 -7.45 -10.83
CA GLU A 65 4.11 -8.62 -11.06
C GLU A 65 5.09 -8.89 -9.90
N VAL A 66 5.91 -9.93 -10.06
CA VAL A 66 6.94 -10.26 -9.05
C VAL A 66 8.00 -9.16 -9.02
N LEU A 67 8.19 -8.54 -7.86
CA LEU A 67 9.23 -7.54 -7.63
C LEU A 67 10.56 -8.22 -7.25
N PRO A 68 11.61 -8.17 -8.08
CA PRO A 68 12.85 -8.89 -7.82
C PRO A 68 13.52 -8.44 -6.52
N GLY A 69 13.96 -9.43 -5.72
CA GLY A 69 14.61 -9.21 -4.43
C GLY A 69 13.68 -8.71 -3.31
N PHE A 70 12.41 -8.38 -3.58
CA PHE A 70 11.49 -7.94 -2.53
C PHE A 70 11.17 -9.06 -1.54
N THR A 71 11.08 -10.31 -2.00
CA THR A 71 10.91 -11.49 -1.13
C THR A 71 12.06 -11.63 -0.13
N ASP A 72 13.31 -11.50 -0.57
CA ASP A 72 14.48 -11.58 0.31
C ASP A 72 14.53 -10.42 1.31
N LYS A 73 14.16 -9.21 0.88
CA LYS A 73 14.02 -8.05 1.76
C LYS A 73 12.93 -8.27 2.81
N SER A 74 11.79 -8.84 2.40
CA SER A 74 10.68 -9.17 3.29
C SER A 74 11.08 -10.22 4.33
N PHE A 75 11.79 -11.27 3.91
CA PHE A 75 12.33 -12.28 4.82
C PHE A 75 13.28 -11.65 5.84
N LYS A 76 14.26 -10.85 5.38
CA LYS A 76 15.20 -10.14 6.26
C LYS A 76 14.50 -9.15 7.21
N PHE A 77 13.43 -8.51 6.76
CA PHE A 77 12.62 -7.62 7.58
C PHE A 77 11.94 -8.37 8.73
N MET A 78 11.31 -9.51 8.43
CA MET A 78 10.65 -10.34 9.43
C MET A 78 11.63 -11.02 10.40
N MET A 79 12.84 -11.35 9.95
CA MET A 79 13.89 -11.94 10.80
C MET A 79 14.44 -11.00 11.89
N LYS A 80 14.08 -9.71 11.87
CA LYS A 80 14.46 -8.74 12.92
C LYS A 80 13.52 -8.75 14.13
N LEU A 81 12.41 -9.49 14.06
CA LEU A 81 11.49 -9.72 15.18
C LEU A 81 12.16 -10.55 16.29
#